data_AF-A0A3N6PFU9-F1
#
_entry.id   AF-A0A3N6PFU9-F1
#
_cell.length_a   1.000
_cell.length_b   1.000
_cell.length_c   1.000
_cell.angle_alpha   90.00
_cell.angle_beta   90.00
_cell.angle_gamma   90.00
#
_symmetry.space_group_name_H-M   'P 1'
#
loop_
_entity.id
_entity.type
_entity.pdbx_description
1 polymer ?
#
loop_
_entity_poly.entity_id
_entity_poly.type
_entity_poly.pdbx_seq_one_letter_code
_entity_poly.pdbx_strand_id
1 'polypeptide(L)'
;MSQIQKTIKKSKLIIGEGKEDEMFFSKLIEYLEINDIQVDSYGGKDNLNNYLKTLHLIPGFSNLRSLGITRDADDSFDYASKSIEYSLIKYKLKEIENLKIEKFILPNNSSEGMLEDLCLESIDTDEISCIESFFQCMEKSTGRKSNKISKAKIYAWLSTQEHPDKRLGAAVQAGYINWDNEAFKELTNFIKNL
;
A
#
# COMPACT_ATOMS: atom_id res chain seq x y z
N MET A 1 2.94 -25.55 11.92
CA MET A 1 1.84 -24.61 11.62
C MET A 1 1.47 -24.81 10.17
N SER A 2 0.25 -25.25 9.86
CA SER A 2 -0.17 -25.39 8.46
C SER A 2 -0.13 -24.01 7.82
N GLN A 3 0.75 -23.81 6.83
CA GLN A 3 0.63 -22.66 5.94
C GLN A 3 -0.77 -22.75 5.33
N ILE A 4 -1.65 -21.82 5.72
CA ILE A 4 -2.94 -21.66 5.04
C ILE A 4 -2.58 -21.41 3.58
N GLN A 5 -2.92 -22.36 2.72
CA GLN A 5 -2.63 -22.24 1.31
C GLN A 5 -3.43 -21.04 0.78
N LYS A 6 -2.72 -20.01 0.31
CA LYS A 6 -3.33 -18.81 -0.29
C LYS A 6 -4.29 -19.25 -1.40
N THR A 7 -5.48 -18.65 -1.45
CA THR A 7 -6.50 -18.93 -2.47
C THR A 7 -7.18 -17.62 -2.88
N ILE A 8 -7.55 -17.54 -4.16
CA ILE A 8 -8.34 -16.44 -4.72
C ILE A 8 -9.82 -16.84 -4.66
N LYS A 9 -10.58 -16.16 -3.81
CA LYS A 9 -12.01 -16.38 -3.56
C LYS A 9 -12.90 -15.35 -4.24
N LYS A 10 -12.37 -14.15 -4.51
CA LYS A 10 -13.11 -13.05 -5.14
C LYS A 10 -12.64 -12.82 -6.57
N SER A 11 -13.48 -12.16 -7.38
CA SER A 11 -13.19 -11.88 -8.80
C SER A 11 -12.11 -10.81 -8.99
N LYS A 12 -11.83 -9.98 -7.97
CA LYS A 12 -10.81 -8.95 -8.02
C LYS A 12 -9.81 -9.12 -6.88
N LEU A 13 -8.54 -8.86 -7.17
CA LEU A 13 -7.43 -8.96 -6.22
C LEU A 13 -6.60 -7.68 -6.25
N ILE A 14 -6.31 -7.11 -5.08
CA ILE A 14 -5.24 -6.12 -4.91
C ILE A 14 -4.08 -6.79 -4.20
N ILE A 15 -2.86 -6.55 -4.68
CA ILE A 15 -1.63 -6.99 -4.01
C ILE A 15 -0.78 -5.79 -3.59
N GLY A 16 -0.36 -5.78 -2.33
CA GLY A 16 0.56 -4.80 -1.76
C GLY A 16 1.88 -5.40 -1.25
N GLU A 17 2.80 -4.56 -0.79
CA GLU A 17 4.15 -4.99 -0.42
C GLU A 17 4.15 -5.91 0.78
N GLY A 18 3.61 -5.44 1.90
CA GLY A 18 3.70 -6.10 3.18
C GLY A 18 2.35 -6.31 3.86
N LYS A 19 2.42 -6.74 5.12
CA LYS A 19 1.24 -6.97 5.93
C LYS A 19 0.52 -5.65 6.29
N GLU A 20 1.26 -4.57 6.44
CA GLU A 20 0.69 -3.23 6.71
C GLU A 20 -0.16 -2.77 5.53
N ASP A 21 0.31 -2.95 4.28
CA ASP A 21 -0.45 -2.71 3.05
C ASP A 21 -1.73 -3.54 3.01
N GLU A 22 -1.62 -4.83 3.33
CA GLU A 22 -2.77 -5.74 3.33
C GLU A 22 -3.87 -5.24 4.28
N MET A 23 -3.49 -4.79 5.48
CA MET A 23 -4.41 -4.23 6.46
C MET A 23 -4.98 -2.87 6.01
N PHE A 24 -4.16 -2.02 5.39
CA PHE A 24 -4.56 -0.74 4.83
C PHE A 24 -5.59 -0.89 3.72
N PHE A 25 -5.27 -1.64 2.67
CA PHE A 25 -6.18 -1.83 1.54
C PHE A 25 -7.44 -2.56 1.97
N SER A 26 -7.34 -3.54 2.87
CA SER A 26 -8.54 -4.24 3.38
C SER A 26 -9.48 -3.25 4.07
N LYS A 27 -8.96 -2.32 4.88
CA LYS A 27 -9.79 -1.34 5.56
C LYS A 27 -10.38 -0.30 4.62
N LEU A 28 -9.61 0.16 3.64
CA LEU A 28 -10.10 1.11 2.64
C LEU A 28 -11.19 0.48 1.76
N ILE A 29 -11.02 -0.77 1.32
CA ILE A 29 -12.05 -1.50 0.56
C ILE A 29 -13.33 -1.69 1.38
N GLU A 30 -13.20 -2.01 2.66
CA GLU A 30 -14.32 -2.09 3.59
C GLU A 30 -15.05 -0.75 3.72
N TYR A 31 -14.29 0.35 3.89
CA TYR A 31 -14.83 1.72 3.92
C TYR A 31 -15.59 2.09 2.64
N LEU A 32 -15.08 1.65 1.48
CA LEU A 32 -15.72 1.87 0.18
C LEU A 32 -16.90 0.93 -0.10
N GLU A 33 -17.24 0.02 0.84
CA GLU A 33 -18.30 -0.98 0.72
C GLU A 33 -18.14 -1.92 -0.50
N ILE A 34 -16.90 -2.17 -0.93
CA ILE A 34 -16.61 -3.01 -2.10
C ILE A 34 -16.42 -4.47 -1.68
N ASN A 35 -17.37 -5.33 -2.08
CA ASN A 35 -17.41 -6.71 -1.63
C ASN A 35 -16.69 -7.72 -2.55
N ASP A 36 -16.36 -7.34 -3.78
CA ASP A 36 -15.80 -8.23 -4.80
C ASP A 36 -14.27 -8.14 -4.96
N ILE A 37 -13.59 -7.35 -4.12
CA ILE A 37 -12.12 -7.24 -4.05
C ILE A 37 -11.59 -7.96 -2.80
N GLN A 38 -10.58 -8.80 -2.98
CA GLN A 38 -9.75 -9.32 -1.89
C GLN A 38 -8.37 -8.69 -1.93
N VAL A 39 -7.66 -8.70 -0.80
CA VAL A 39 -6.30 -8.17 -0.69
C VAL A 39 -5.34 -9.30 -0.36
N ASP A 40 -4.14 -9.24 -0.91
CA ASP A 40 -3.03 -10.07 -0.49
C ASP A 40 -1.73 -9.25 -0.44
N SER A 41 -0.68 -9.79 0.17
CA SER A 41 0.66 -9.20 0.15
C SER A 41 1.67 -10.14 -0.49
N TYR A 42 2.63 -9.57 -1.21
CA TYR A 42 3.71 -10.34 -1.83
C TYR A 42 4.95 -10.49 -0.92
N GLY A 43 4.97 -9.87 0.26
CA GLY A 43 5.98 -10.12 1.30
C GLY A 43 7.29 -9.33 1.12
N GLY A 44 7.20 -8.09 0.64
CA GLY A 44 8.32 -7.18 0.42
C GLY A 44 8.66 -7.00 -1.07
N LYS A 45 9.17 -5.83 -1.44
CA LYS A 45 9.43 -5.42 -2.84
C LYS A 45 10.20 -6.42 -3.72
N ASP A 46 11.10 -7.20 -3.14
CA ASP A 46 11.92 -8.18 -3.86
C ASP A 46 11.12 -9.43 -4.27
N ASN A 47 9.97 -9.66 -3.65
CA ASN A 47 9.14 -10.84 -3.88
C ASN A 47 8.04 -10.64 -4.93
N LEU A 48 7.79 -9.41 -5.39
CA LEU A 48 6.77 -9.13 -6.41
C LEU A 48 6.95 -9.99 -7.68
N ASN A 49 8.19 -10.08 -8.18
CA ASN A 49 8.47 -10.85 -9.40
C ASN A 49 8.12 -12.35 -9.20
N ASN A 50 8.47 -12.91 -8.04
CA ASN A 50 8.17 -14.30 -7.72
C ASN A 50 6.66 -14.53 -7.46
N TYR A 51 5.98 -13.56 -6.85
CA TYR A 51 4.53 -13.60 -6.66
C TYR A 51 3.82 -13.65 -8.01
N LEU A 52 4.15 -12.74 -8.93
CA LEU A 52 3.54 -12.70 -10.28
C LEU A 52 3.89 -13.94 -11.10
N LYS A 53 5.09 -14.50 -10.95
CA LYS A 53 5.47 -15.79 -11.56
C LYS A 53 4.54 -16.92 -11.14
N THR A 54 4.13 -16.95 -9.87
CA THR A 54 3.39 -18.06 -9.26
C THR A 54 1.90 -17.79 -9.13
N LEU A 55 1.42 -16.59 -9.49
CA LEU A 55 0.03 -16.16 -9.38
C LEU A 55 -0.96 -17.13 -10.05
N HIS A 56 -0.62 -17.64 -11.24
CA HIS A 56 -1.45 -18.59 -11.97
C HIS A 56 -1.61 -19.96 -11.30
N LEU A 57 -0.74 -20.29 -10.33
CA LEU A 57 -0.79 -21.52 -9.55
C LEU A 57 -1.68 -21.41 -8.32
N ILE A 58 -2.11 -20.19 -7.95
CA ILE A 58 -2.94 -19.96 -6.78
C ILE A 58 -4.35 -20.51 -7.05
N PRO A 59 -4.87 -21.43 -6.20
CA PRO A 59 -6.22 -21.95 -6.36
C PRO A 59 -7.25 -20.83 -6.46
N GLY A 60 -8.06 -20.86 -7.51
CA GLY A 60 -9.07 -19.83 -7.83
C GLY A 60 -8.64 -18.76 -8.84
N PHE A 61 -7.37 -18.77 -9.28
CA PHE A 61 -6.86 -17.81 -10.28
C PHE A 61 -7.70 -17.74 -11.56
N SER A 62 -8.25 -18.87 -12.03
CA SER A 62 -9.12 -18.91 -13.22
C SER A 62 -10.39 -18.04 -13.11
N ASN A 63 -10.81 -17.72 -11.89
CA ASN A 63 -11.96 -16.86 -11.60
C ASN A 63 -11.58 -15.39 -11.46
N LEU A 64 -10.28 -15.07 -11.42
CA LEU A 64 -9.81 -13.70 -11.34
C LEU A 64 -10.14 -12.95 -12.64
N ARG A 65 -10.66 -11.73 -12.49
CA ARG A 65 -11.07 -10.84 -13.58
C ARG A 65 -10.33 -9.51 -13.53
N SER A 66 -9.88 -9.09 -12.35
CA SER A 66 -9.11 -7.86 -12.17
C SER A 66 -7.98 -8.04 -11.16
N LEU A 67 -6.80 -7.54 -11.50
CA LEU A 67 -5.62 -7.52 -10.64
C LEU A 67 -5.14 -6.07 -10.49
N GLY A 68 -5.24 -5.52 -9.28
CA GLY A 68 -4.58 -4.29 -8.87
C GLY A 68 -3.21 -4.61 -8.27
N ILE A 69 -2.15 -3.99 -8.77
CA ILE A 69 -0.79 -4.14 -8.24
C ILE A 69 -0.37 -2.81 -7.62
N THR A 70 -0.11 -2.79 -6.32
CA THR A 70 0.44 -1.61 -5.64
C THR A 70 1.89 -1.85 -5.27
N ARG A 71 2.69 -0.78 -5.28
CA ARG A 71 4.11 -0.81 -4.90
C ARG A 71 4.55 0.57 -4.45
N ASP A 72 5.42 0.64 -3.46
CA ASP A 72 6.07 1.90 -3.08
C ASP A 72 6.98 2.39 -4.23
N ALA A 73 6.99 3.70 -4.49
CA ALA A 73 8.00 4.28 -5.36
C ALA A 73 9.40 4.25 -4.72
N ASP A 74 9.47 4.22 -3.38
CA ASP A 74 10.70 4.49 -2.62
C ASP A 74 11.34 5.78 -3.16
N ASP A 75 12.58 5.71 -3.65
CA ASP A 75 13.34 6.82 -4.22
C ASP A 75 13.20 6.93 -5.76
N SER A 76 12.34 6.13 -6.42
CA SER A 76 12.14 6.20 -7.87
C SER A 76 10.82 5.59 -8.33
N PHE A 77 9.85 6.46 -8.64
CA PHE A 77 8.59 6.10 -9.31
C PHE A 77 8.84 5.27 -10.58
N ASP A 78 9.79 5.74 -11.39
CA ASP A 78 10.11 5.20 -12.70
C ASP A 78 10.63 3.77 -12.61
N TYR A 79 11.51 3.50 -11.63
CA TYR A 79 12.04 2.17 -11.36
C TYR A 79 10.93 1.24 -10.86
N ALA A 80 10.13 1.69 -9.88
CA ALA A 80 9.02 0.90 -9.34
C ALA A 80 8.02 0.51 -10.44
N SER A 81 7.61 1.47 -11.27
CA SER A 81 6.71 1.26 -12.40
C SER A 81 7.30 0.29 -13.43
N LYS A 82 8.56 0.47 -13.83
CA LYS A 82 9.25 -0.43 -14.78
C LYS A 82 9.40 -1.85 -14.22
N SER A 83 9.58 -2.01 -12.91
CA SER A 83 9.70 -3.33 -12.27
C SER A 83 8.40 -4.17 -12.35
N ILE A 84 7.24 -3.50 -12.23
CA ILE A 84 5.93 -4.12 -12.45
C ILE A 84 5.81 -4.52 -13.92
N GLU A 85 6.05 -3.57 -14.85
CA GLU A 85 5.94 -3.82 -16.29
C GLU A 85 6.81 -4.98 -16.76
N TYR A 86 8.07 -5.02 -16.31
CA TYR A 86 8.98 -6.11 -16.60
C TYR A 86 8.40 -7.47 -16.18
N SER A 87 7.81 -7.55 -14.99
CA SER A 87 7.22 -8.80 -14.48
C SER A 87 5.96 -9.19 -15.26
N LEU A 88 5.11 -8.23 -15.61
CA LEU A 88 3.91 -8.46 -16.41
C LEU A 88 4.24 -9.01 -17.81
N ILE A 89 5.27 -8.45 -18.47
CA ILE A 89 5.74 -8.92 -19.78
C ILE A 89 6.38 -10.30 -19.67
N LYS A 90 7.31 -10.48 -18.72
CA LYS A 90 8.07 -11.72 -18.52
C LYS A 90 7.17 -12.93 -18.30
N TYR A 91 6.06 -12.75 -17.59
CA TYR A 91 5.11 -13.81 -17.27
C TYR A 91 3.82 -13.75 -18.11
N LYS A 92 3.81 -12.92 -19.16
CA LYS A 92 2.70 -12.82 -20.12
C LYS A 92 1.34 -12.58 -19.48
N LEU A 93 1.31 -11.91 -18.34
CA LEU A 93 0.07 -11.68 -17.59
C LEU A 93 -0.90 -10.78 -18.37
N LYS A 94 -0.37 -9.89 -19.21
CA LYS A 94 -1.16 -9.05 -20.14
C LYS A 94 -1.75 -9.83 -21.31
N GLU A 95 -1.28 -11.04 -21.58
CA GLU A 95 -1.82 -11.92 -22.65
C GLU A 95 -3.00 -12.78 -22.13
N ILE A 96 -3.29 -12.75 -20.82
CA ILE A 96 -4.38 -13.54 -20.23
C ILE A 96 -5.73 -12.89 -20.59
N GLU A 97 -6.52 -13.62 -21.36
CA GLU A 97 -7.84 -13.18 -21.79
C GLU A 97 -8.75 -12.90 -20.59
N ASN A 98 -9.51 -11.81 -20.64
CA ASN A 98 -10.47 -11.40 -19.60
C ASN A 98 -9.86 -11.09 -18.22
N LEU A 99 -8.54 -10.89 -18.13
CA LEU A 99 -7.87 -10.38 -16.93
C LEU A 99 -7.49 -8.91 -17.13
N LYS A 100 -8.21 -8.01 -16.45
CA LYS A 100 -7.82 -6.61 -16.34
C LYS A 100 -6.65 -6.49 -15.35
N ILE A 101 -5.62 -5.72 -15.69
CA ILE A 101 -4.49 -5.44 -14.79
C ILE A 101 -4.29 -3.94 -14.72
N GLU A 102 -4.35 -3.40 -13.51
CA GLU A 102 -4.04 -2.01 -13.21
C GLU A 102 -2.89 -1.96 -12.19
N LYS A 103 -2.09 -0.89 -12.25
CA LYS A 103 -1.03 -0.65 -11.27
C LYS A 103 -1.21 0.70 -10.61
N PHE A 104 -0.79 0.79 -9.36
CA PHE A 104 -0.72 2.04 -8.62
C PHE A 104 0.62 2.12 -7.91
N ILE A 105 1.44 3.10 -8.27
CA ILE A 105 2.67 3.35 -7.53
C ILE A 105 2.37 4.37 -6.43
N LEU A 106 2.66 4.04 -5.18
CA LEU A 106 2.46 4.95 -4.07
C LEU A 106 3.47 6.10 -4.10
N PRO A 107 3.13 7.29 -3.57
CA PRO A 107 1.87 7.61 -2.89
C PRO A 107 0.70 7.96 -3.82
N ASN A 108 0.97 8.47 -5.01
CA ASN A 108 0.00 9.19 -5.86
C ASN A 108 0.22 8.93 -7.37
N ASN A 109 0.76 7.76 -7.71
CA ASN A 109 1.02 7.31 -9.07
C ASN A 109 1.81 8.29 -9.98
N SER A 110 2.57 9.20 -9.39
CA SER A 110 3.36 10.19 -10.11
C SER A 110 4.67 10.57 -9.41
N SER A 111 4.69 10.52 -8.08
CA SER A 111 5.80 10.96 -7.24
C SER A 111 6.59 9.80 -6.65
N GLU A 112 7.77 10.10 -6.13
CA GLU A 112 8.51 9.24 -5.21
C GLU A 112 7.80 9.16 -3.85
N GLY A 113 8.11 8.14 -3.05
CA GLY A 113 7.51 7.93 -1.74
C GLY A 113 6.87 6.55 -1.55
N MET A 114 6.14 6.42 -0.45
CA MET A 114 5.57 5.17 0.05
C MET A 114 4.13 5.38 0.53
N LEU A 115 3.48 4.30 0.98
CA LEU A 115 2.19 4.37 1.66
C LEU A 115 2.16 5.38 2.82
N GLU A 116 3.25 5.48 3.58
CA GLU A 116 3.35 6.43 4.69
C GLU A 116 3.25 7.88 4.23
N ASP A 117 3.81 8.25 3.07
CA ASP A 117 3.73 9.61 2.54
C ASP A 117 2.27 9.98 2.22
N LEU A 118 1.54 9.07 1.57
CA LEU A 118 0.10 9.23 1.31
C LEU A 118 -0.70 9.43 2.62
N CYS A 119 -0.36 8.66 3.67
CA CYS A 119 -1.04 8.80 4.95
C CYS A 119 -0.71 10.13 5.63
N LEU A 120 0.54 10.60 5.55
CA LEU A 120 0.96 11.89 6.10
C LEU A 120 0.23 13.06 5.43
N GLU A 121 -0.01 12.99 4.12
CA GLU A 121 -0.81 13.99 3.38
C GLU A 121 -2.24 14.10 3.89
N SER A 122 -2.77 13.06 4.54
CA SER A 122 -4.13 13.06 5.09
C SER A 122 -4.26 13.62 6.51
N ILE A 123 -3.14 13.84 7.20
CA ILE A 123 -3.10 14.32 8.59
C ILE A 123 -3.33 15.84 8.63
N ASP A 124 -3.98 16.31 9.69
CA ASP A 124 -4.22 17.73 9.91
C ASP A 124 -2.91 18.56 9.90
N THR A 125 -3.00 19.78 9.37
CA THR A 125 -1.83 20.67 9.19
C THR A 125 -1.18 21.07 10.52
N ASP A 126 -1.97 21.26 11.58
CA ASP A 126 -1.43 21.62 12.89
C ASP A 126 -0.74 20.41 13.53
N GLU A 127 -1.32 19.21 13.37
CA GLU A 127 -0.73 17.96 13.86
C GLU A 127 0.60 17.65 13.16
N ILE A 128 0.65 17.71 11.83
CA ILE A 128 1.87 17.42 11.09
C ILE A 128 2.98 18.43 11.42
N SER A 129 2.64 19.71 11.60
CA SER A 129 3.57 20.76 12.03
C SER A 129 4.21 20.46 13.40
N CYS A 130 3.43 19.92 14.34
CA CYS A 130 3.96 19.47 15.63
C CYS A 130 4.99 18.35 15.46
N ILE A 131 4.69 17.37 14.61
CA ILE A 131 5.60 16.25 14.32
C ILE A 131 6.88 16.72 13.63
N GLU A 132 6.77 17.63 12.66
CA GLU A 132 7.93 18.20 12.00
C GLU A 132 8.82 18.98 12.96
N SER A 133 8.22 19.77 13.85
CA SER A 133 8.94 20.49 14.90
C SER A 133 9.68 19.53 15.84
N PHE A 134 9.07 18.40 16.20
CA PHE A 134 9.73 17.34 16.97
C PHE A 134 10.97 16.79 16.25
N PHE A 135 10.87 16.42 14.97
CA PHE A 135 12.01 15.91 14.21
C PHE A 135 13.11 16.97 14.01
N GLN A 136 12.74 18.22 13.76
CA GLN A 136 13.69 19.33 13.69
C GLN A 136 14.43 19.54 15.02
N CYS A 137 13.74 19.44 16.15
CA CYS A 137 14.35 19.52 17.47
C CYS A 137 15.35 18.38 17.71
N MET A 138 14.96 17.16 17.38
CA MET A 138 15.81 15.96 17.54
C MET A 138 17.07 16.03 16.68
N GLU A 139 16.94 16.49 15.43
CA GLU A 139 18.07 16.69 14.53
C GLU A 139 19.01 17.77 15.05
N LYS A 140 18.49 18.95 15.43
CA LYS A 140 19.30 20.06 15.96
C LYS A 140 20.02 19.69 17.26
N SER A 141 19.35 18.96 18.15
CA SER A 141 19.87 18.65 19.49
C SER A 141 20.82 17.47 19.51
N THR A 142 20.68 16.51 18.58
CA THR A 142 21.41 15.24 18.65
C THR A 142 22.11 14.82 17.35
N GLY A 143 21.88 15.54 16.25
CA GLY A 143 22.36 15.17 14.92
C GLY A 143 21.70 13.91 14.33
N ARG A 144 20.76 13.28 15.04
CA ARG A 144 20.08 12.06 14.58
C ARG A 144 19.07 12.39 13.49
N LYS A 145 19.18 11.71 12.35
CA LYS A 145 18.20 11.73 11.26
C LYS A 145 17.74 10.30 10.95
N SER A 146 16.47 10.15 10.61
CA SER A 146 15.94 8.89 10.09
C SER A 146 16.21 8.80 8.59
N ASN A 147 16.72 7.66 8.13
CA ASN A 147 16.79 7.34 6.70
C ASN A 147 15.42 6.94 6.11
N LYS A 148 14.40 6.77 6.95
CA LYS A 148 13.01 6.50 6.58
C LYS A 148 12.12 7.53 7.26
N ILE A 149 12.25 8.79 6.84
CA ILE A 149 11.64 9.92 7.56
C ILE A 149 10.11 9.84 7.59
N SER A 150 9.46 9.44 6.49
CA SER A 150 8.00 9.33 6.40
C SER A 150 7.45 8.27 7.36
N LYS A 151 8.12 7.10 7.42
CA LYS A 151 7.85 6.07 8.43
C LYS A 151 8.00 6.62 9.85
N ALA A 152 9.10 7.31 10.13
CA ALA A 152 9.32 7.88 11.45
C ALA A 152 8.28 8.94 11.84
N LYS A 153 7.86 9.79 10.90
CA LYS A 153 6.78 10.78 11.10
C LYS A 153 5.45 10.10 11.42
N ILE A 154 5.07 9.05 10.67
CA ILE A 154 3.87 8.25 10.99
C ILE A 154 3.97 7.66 12.39
N TYR A 155 5.09 7.05 12.78
CA TYR A 155 5.24 6.50 14.14
C TYR A 155 5.17 7.57 15.24
N ALA A 156 5.73 8.77 15.00
CA ALA A 156 5.66 9.87 15.96
C ALA A 156 4.22 10.42 16.07
N TRP A 157 3.49 10.50 14.96
CA TRP A 157 2.08 10.87 14.98
C TRP A 157 1.22 9.79 15.66
N LEU A 158 1.47 8.51 15.38
CA LEU A 158 0.75 7.40 16.02
C LEU A 158 0.97 7.38 17.53
N SER A 159 2.13 7.80 18.01
CA SER A 159 2.41 7.84 19.46
C SER A 159 1.67 8.95 20.21
N THR A 160 1.03 9.88 19.51
CA THR A 160 0.14 10.89 20.11
C THR A 160 -1.33 10.47 20.12
N GLN A 161 -1.68 9.37 19.45
CA GLN A 161 -3.04 8.85 19.41
C GLN A 161 -3.41 8.13 20.71
N GLU A 162 -4.70 7.91 20.93
CA GLU A 162 -5.23 7.24 22.15
C GLU A 162 -4.50 5.92 22.47
N HIS A 163 -4.12 5.18 21.43
CA HIS A 163 -3.32 3.97 21.55
C HIS A 163 -1.98 4.08 20.80
N PRO A 164 -0.91 4.46 21.51
CA PRO A 164 0.36 4.89 20.90
C PRO A 164 1.25 3.76 20.37
N ASP A 165 0.87 2.49 20.59
CA ASP A 165 1.65 1.30 20.25
C ASP A 165 1.35 0.74 18.85
N LYS A 166 0.47 1.40 18.09
CA LYS A 166 0.00 0.91 16.78
C LYS A 166 1.01 1.18 15.67
N ARG A 167 1.03 0.26 14.70
CA ARG A 167 1.61 0.46 13.37
C ARG A 167 0.53 0.92 12.39
N LEU A 168 0.93 1.40 11.21
CA LEU A 168 0.02 2.00 10.24
C LEU A 168 -1.20 1.11 9.92
N GLY A 169 -0.97 -0.18 9.64
CA GLY A 169 -2.02 -1.15 9.36
C GLY A 169 -2.98 -1.37 10.54
N ALA A 170 -2.50 -1.29 11.79
CA ALA A 170 -3.36 -1.34 12.97
C ALA A 170 -4.07 0.00 13.24
N ALA A 171 -3.46 1.13 12.87
CA ALA A 171 -4.01 2.47 13.05
C ALA A 171 -5.20 2.74 12.12
N VAL A 172 -5.12 2.32 10.86
CA VAL A 172 -6.27 2.39 9.93
C VAL A 172 -7.45 1.55 10.43
N GLN A 173 -7.19 0.38 11.00
CA GLN A 173 -8.23 -0.47 11.60
C GLN A 173 -8.86 0.19 12.83
N ALA A 174 -8.08 0.99 13.57
CA ALA A 174 -8.56 1.78 14.71
C ALA A 174 -9.29 3.07 14.30
N GLY A 175 -9.41 3.37 13.00
CA GLY A 175 -10.15 4.54 12.50
C GLY A 175 -9.39 5.86 12.61
N TYR A 176 -8.07 5.85 12.77
CA TYR A 176 -7.27 7.08 12.90
C TYR A 176 -7.06 7.81 11.56
N ILE A 177 -7.30 7.16 10.43
CA ILE A 177 -7.15 7.75 9.10
C ILE A 177 -8.50 8.20 8.58
N ASN A 178 -8.59 9.48 8.16
CA ASN A 178 -9.77 10.04 7.53
C ASN A 178 -9.77 9.74 6.02
N TRP A 179 -10.54 8.74 5.61
CA TRP A 179 -10.65 8.32 4.21
C TRP A 179 -11.32 9.35 3.28
N ASP A 180 -12.04 10.33 3.82
CA ASP A 180 -12.65 11.41 3.03
C ASP A 180 -11.66 12.51 2.65
N ASN A 181 -10.42 12.45 3.16
CA ASN A 181 -9.37 13.37 2.78
C ASN A 181 -9.03 13.25 1.28
N GLU A 182 -8.82 14.38 0.61
CA GLU A 182 -8.54 14.44 -0.82
C GLU A 182 -7.28 13.69 -1.26
N ALA A 183 -6.31 13.50 -0.36
CA ALA A 183 -5.10 12.71 -0.61
C ALA A 183 -5.45 11.28 -1.10
N PHE A 184 -6.51 10.67 -0.56
CA PHE A 184 -6.93 9.31 -0.95
C PHE A 184 -7.75 9.26 -2.24
N LYS A 185 -8.06 10.38 -2.88
CA LYS A 185 -8.95 10.43 -4.05
C LYS A 185 -8.41 9.61 -5.22
N GLU A 186 -7.12 9.75 -5.52
CA GLU A 186 -6.51 9.02 -6.64
C GLU A 186 -6.48 7.51 -6.38
N LEU A 187 -6.11 7.12 -5.16
CA LEU A 187 -6.09 5.71 -4.77
C LEU A 187 -7.50 5.10 -4.75
N THR A 188 -8.48 5.85 -4.27
CA THR A 188 -9.90 5.44 -4.28
C THR A 188 -10.40 5.24 -5.70
N ASN A 189 -10.04 6.12 -6.62
CA ASN A 189 -10.39 5.98 -8.04
C ASN A 189 -9.73 4.75 -8.66
N PHE A 190 -8.46 4.48 -8.34
CA PHE A 190 -7.78 3.26 -8.75
C PHE A 190 -8.54 2.01 -8.29
N ILE A 191 -8.92 1.92 -7.01
CA ILE A 191 -9.65 0.78 -6.45
C ILE A 191 -11.02 0.61 -7.11
N LYS A 192 -11.78 1.70 -7.28
CA LYS A 192 -13.12 1.68 -7.90
C LYS A 192 -13.09 1.28 -9.38
N ASN A 193 -11.98 1.53 -10.05
CA ASN A 193 -11.80 1.19 -11.46
C ASN A 193 -11.33 -0.26 -11.68
N LEU A 194 -11.00 -1.03 -10.64
CA LEU A 194 -10.70 -2.46 -10.76
C LEU A 194 -11.95 -3.27 -11.09
#